data_AF-A0A5B2Z4K1-F1
#
_entry.id   AF-A0A5B2Z4K1-F1
#
_cell.length_a   1.000
_cell.length_b   1.000
_cell.length_c   1.000
_cell.angle_alpha   90.00
_cell.angle_beta   90.00
_cell.angle_gamma   90.00
#
_symmetry.space_group_name_H-M   'P 1'
#
loop_
_entity.id
_entity.type
_entity.pdbx_description
1 polymer ?
#
loop_
_entity_poly.entity_id
_entity_poly.type
_entity_poly.pdbx_seq_one_letter_code
_entity_poly.pdbx_strand_id
1 'polypeptide(L)' 'MNLNSINLVSGILCLLSFLLVVSIMFTSMFWFLPGLFVMLLAIIANVLGILKGNKAINITMLILNIVFLVIFSSPLLLA' A
#
# COMPACT_ATOMS: atom_id res chain seq x y z
N MET A 1 19.53 8.18 -4.08
CA MET A 1 18.33 7.62 -4.75
C MET A 1 17.74 8.71 -5.63
N ASN A 2 17.54 8.42 -6.91
CA ASN A 2 16.96 9.39 -7.84
C ASN A 2 15.48 9.62 -7.47
N LEU A 3 14.98 10.86 -7.57
CA LEU A 3 13.63 11.23 -7.17
C LEU A 3 12.54 10.42 -7.91
N ASN A 4 12.80 10.14 -9.18
CA ASN A 4 11.95 9.27 -10.00
C ASN A 4 11.92 7.84 -9.49
N SER A 5 13.01 7.31 -8.93
CA SER A 5 13.06 5.94 -8.42
C SER A 5 12.14 5.77 -7.21
N ILE A 6 12.05 6.77 -6.33
CA ILE A 6 11.17 6.70 -5.14
C ILE A 6 9.70 6.73 -5.56
N ASN A 7 9.33 7.61 -6.49
CA ASN A 7 7.96 7.69 -7.02
C ASN A 7 7.54 6.40 -7.76
N LEU A 8 8.49 5.73 -8.42
CA LEU A 8 8.23 4.49 -9.13
C LEU A 8 8.04 3.34 -8.13
N VAL A 9 8.85 3.28 -7.08
CA VAL A 9 8.71 2.31 -5.99
C VAL A 9 7.39 2.47 -5.24
N SER A 10 6.99 3.71 -4.89
CA SER A 10 5.68 3.96 -4.26
C SER A 10 4.53 3.55 -5.17
N GLY A 11 4.63 3.82 -6.47
CA GLY A 11 3.64 3.38 -7.46
C GLY A 11 3.49 1.86 -7.53
N ILE A 12 4.60 1.12 -7.62
CA ILE A 12 4.59 -0.35 -7.66
C ILE A 12 3.98 -0.91 -6.37
N LEU A 13 4.40 -0.40 -5.22
CA LEU A 13 3.89 -0.85 -3.92
C LEU A 13 2.40 -0.55 -3.73
N CYS A 14 1.92 0.58 -4.24
CA CYS A 14 0.49 0.91 -4.26
C CYS A 14 -0.31 -0.08 -5.11
N LEU A 15 0.22 -0.46 -6.27
CA LEU A 15 -0.43 -1.40 -7.20
C LEU A 15 -0.47 -2.83 -6.62
N LEU A 16 0.62 -3.25 -5.98
CA LEU A 16 0.67 -4.51 -5.21
C LEU A 16 -0.33 -4.52 -4.06
N SER A 17 -0.43 -3.41 -3.31
CA SER A 17 -1.40 -3.27 -2.21
C SER A 17 -2.83 -3.43 -2.71
N PHE A 18 -3.17 -2.84 -3.86
CA PHE A 18 -4.47 -3.03 -4.49
C PHE A 18 -4.74 -4.51 -4.85
N LEU A 19 -3.80 -5.18 -5.50
CA LEU A 19 -3.95 -6.59 -5.86
C LEU A 19 -4.14 -7.50 -4.64
N LEU A 20 -3.45 -7.19 -3.54
CA LEU A 20 -3.60 -7.91 -2.26
C LEU A 20 -4.99 -7.75 -1.66
N VAL A 21 -5.56 -6.53 -1.68
CA VAL A 21 -6.96 -6.30 -1.25
C VAL A 21 -7.90 -7.18 -2.05
N VAL A 22 -7.79 -7.13 -3.38
CA VAL A 22 -8.64 -7.92 -4.29
C VAL A 22 -8.48 -9.40 -3.98
N SER A 23 -7.25 -9.89 -3.79
CA SER A 23 -6.98 -11.30 -3.49
C SER A 23 -7.69 -11.78 -2.22
N ILE A 24 -7.74 -10.98 -1.16
CA ILE A 24 -8.38 -11.37 0.11
C ILE A 24 -9.90 -11.36 0.00
N MET A 25 -10.48 -10.57 -0.89
CA MET A 25 -11.92 -10.66 -1.17
C MET A 25 -12.32 -12.03 -1.75
N PHE A 26 -11.40 -12.75 -2.37
CA PHE A 26 -11.65 -14.06 -2.99
C PHE A 26 -10.98 -15.24 -2.27
N THR A 27 -10.10 -15.00 -1.30
CA THR A 27 -9.34 -16.06 -0.61
C THR A 27 -9.45 -15.95 0.90
N SER A 28 -9.62 -17.08 1.57
CA SER A 28 -9.79 -17.23 3.03
C SER A 28 -8.48 -16.98 3.79
N MET A 29 -8.04 -15.72 3.81
CA MET A 29 -7.01 -15.17 4.71
C MET A 29 -5.56 -15.68 4.57
N PHE A 30 -5.25 -16.60 3.66
CA PHE A 30 -3.91 -17.20 3.52
C PHE A 30 -2.75 -16.19 3.34
N TRP A 31 -3.02 -15.02 2.74
CA TRP A 31 -2.01 -13.98 2.48
C TRP A 31 -2.08 -12.77 3.41
N PHE A 32 -2.82 -12.85 4.52
CA PHE A 32 -3.07 -11.68 5.37
C PHE A 32 -1.77 -11.10 5.97
N LEU A 33 -0.93 -11.93 6.57
CA LEU A 33 0.29 -11.45 7.23
C LEU A 33 1.32 -10.91 6.23
N PRO A 34 1.68 -11.62 5.14
CA PRO A 34 2.56 -11.07 4.11
C PRO A 34 1.98 -9.80 3.45
N GLY A 35 0.67 -9.75 3.21
CA GLY A 35 0.02 -8.59 2.61
C GLY A 35 0.07 -7.33 3.48
N LEU A 36 -0.08 -7.50 4.80
CA LEU A 36 0.05 -6.41 5.76
C LEU A 36 1.47 -5.81 5.76
N PHE A 37 2.51 -6.64 5.68
CA PHE A 37 3.88 -6.16 5.54
C PHE A 37 4.10 -5.33 4.27
N VAL A 38 3.56 -5.78 3.14
CA VAL A 38 3.65 -5.05 1.86
C VAL A 38 2.96 -3.69 1.96
N MET A 39 1.78 -3.63 2.58
CA MET A 39 1.05 -2.37 2.77
C MET A 39 1.78 -1.38 3.69
N LEU A 40 2.39 -1.87 4.78
CA LEU A 40 3.21 -1.03 5.67
C LEU A 40 4.43 -0.47 4.94
N LEU A 41 5.11 -1.29 4.15
CA LEU A 41 6.22 -0.85 3.29
C LEU A 41 5.76 0.21 2.28
N ALA A 42 4.57 0.04 1.70
CA ALA A 42 3.97 0.99 0.78
C ALA A 42 3.70 2.36 1.44
N ILE A 43 3.21 2.35 2.68
CA ILE A 43 3.00 3.58 3.47
C ILE A 43 4.34 4.27 3.75
N ILE A 44 5.35 3.52 4.19
CA ILE A 44 6.69 4.08 4.46
C ILE A 44 7.30 4.66 3.18
N ALA A 45 7.20 3.96 2.05
CA ALA A 45 7.69 4.44 0.76
C ALA A 45 6.97 5.74 0.32
N ASN A 46 5.66 5.83 0.53
CA ASN A 46 4.90 7.04 0.25
C ASN A 46 5.35 8.21 1.14
N VAL A 47 5.52 8.00 2.45
CA VAL A 47 6.03 9.04 3.36
C VAL A 47 7.42 9.52 2.95
N LEU A 48 8.33 8.60 2.60
CA LEU A 48 9.65 8.95 2.08
C LEU A 48 9.56 9.70 0.74
N GLY A 49 8.62 9.32 -0.12
CA GLY A 49 8.31 9.99 -1.39
C GLY A 49 7.75 11.40 -1.20
N ILE A 50 7.00 11.66 -0.13
CA ILE A 50 6.54 13.02 0.23
C ILE A 50 7.72 13.88 0.68
N LEU A 51 8.61 13.33 1.50
CA LEU A 51 9.76 14.07 2.04
C LEU A 51 10.81 14.39 0.98
N LYS A 52 11.05 13.45 0.06
CA LYS A 52 12.13 13.56 -0.92
C LYS A 52 11.63 13.86 -2.33
N GLY A 53 10.52 13.25 -2.75
CA GLY A 53 10.04 13.19 -4.14
C GLY A 53 8.90 14.15 -4.49
N ASN A 54 8.08 13.72 -5.46
CA ASN A 54 6.92 14.48 -5.91
C ASN A 54 5.80 14.37 -4.86
N LYS A 55 5.60 15.45 -4.10
CA LYS A 55 4.65 15.49 -2.98
C LYS A 55 3.23 15.09 -3.37
N ALA A 56 2.72 15.61 -4.49
CA ALA A 56 1.33 15.38 -4.88
C ALA A 56 1.05 13.90 -5.18
N ILE A 57 1.91 13.26 -5.98
CA ILE A 57 1.74 11.84 -6.36
C ILE A 57 1.80 10.94 -5.13
N ASN A 58 2.79 11.15 -4.26
CA ASN A 58 2.99 10.30 -3.10
C ASN A 58 1.91 10.52 -2.02
N ILE A 59 1.34 11.72 -1.89
CA ILE A 59 0.17 11.97 -1.03
C ILE A 59 -1.05 11.20 -1.55
N THR A 60 -1.33 11.25 -2.86
CA THR A 60 -2.45 10.50 -3.44
C THR A 60 -2.30 9.00 -3.22
N MET A 61 -1.09 8.47 -3.44
CA MET A 61 -0.78 7.05 -3.18
C MET A 61 -0.88 6.69 -1.69
N LEU A 62 -0.52 7.61 -0.78
CA LEU A 62 -0.67 7.41 0.67
C LEU A 62 -2.15 7.23 1.04
N ILE A 63 -3.01 8.12 0.55
CA ILE A 63 -4.46 8.05 0.81
C ILE A 63 -5.03 6.72 0.31
N LEU A 64 -4.66 6.31 -0.91
CA LEU A 64 -5.08 5.02 -1.48
C LEU A 64 -4.62 3.84 -0.62
N ASN A 65 -3.35 3.81 -0.20
CA ASN A 65 -2.84 2.73 0.64
C ASN A 65 -3.50 2.67 2.02
N ILE A 66 -3.90 3.81 2.60
CA ILE A 66 -4.69 3.83 3.84
C ILE A 66 -6.08 3.22 3.62
N VAL A 67 -6.77 3.60 2.53
CA VAL A 67 -8.08 3.01 2.18
C VAL A 67 -7.95 1.50 1.96
N PHE A 68 -6.92 1.07 1.24
CA PHE A 68 -6.63 -0.34 1.02
C PHE A 68 -6.35 -1.08 2.32
N LEU A 69 -5.60 -0.49 3.25
CA LEU A 69 -5.34 -1.09 4.55
C LEU A 69 -6.63 -1.29 5.35
N VAL A 70 -7.55 -0.33 5.33
CA VAL A 70 -8.85 -0.45 6.02
C VAL A 70 -9.66 -1.61 5.44
N ILE A 71 -9.80 -1.68 4.12
CA ILE A 71 -10.54 -2.76 3.45
C ILE A 71 -9.83 -4.11 3.68
N PHE A 72 -8.50 -4.14 3.62
CA PHE A 72 -7.72 -5.34 3.89
C PHE A 72 -7.95 -5.85 5.30
N SER A 73 -8.05 -4.95 6.29
CA SER A 73 -8.26 -5.29 7.71
C SER A 73 -9.71 -5.63 8.06
N SER A 74 -10.69 -5.31 7.21
CA SER A 74 -12.11 -5.51 7.53
C SER A 74 -12.52 -6.96 7.81
N PRO A 75 -12.00 -8.00 7.10
CA PRO A 75 -12.29 -9.39 7.44
C PRO A 75 -11.77 -9.78 8.82
N LEU A 76 -10.75 -9.09 9.35
CA LEU A 76 -10.19 -9.34 10.67
C LEU A 76 -11.01 -8.70 11.80
N LEU A 77 -11.68 -7.56 11.51
CA LEU A 77 -12.58 -6.89 12.45
C LEU A 77 -13.92 -7.62 12.61
N LEU A 78 -14.28 -8.48 11.66
CA LEU A 78 -15.53 -9.23 11.61
C LEU A 78 -15.37 -10.69 12.10
N ALA A 79 -14.15 -11.13 12.39
CA ALA A 79 -13.81 -12.48 12.87
C ALA A 79 -13.67 -12.51 14.39
#